data_AF-U5C0D2-F1
#
_entry.id   AF-U5C0D2-F1
#
_cell.length_a   1.000
_cell.length_b   1.000
_cell.length_c   1.000
_cell.angle_alpha   90.00
_cell.angle_beta   90.00
_cell.angle_gamma   90.00
#
_symmetry.space_group_name_H-M   'P 1'
#
loop_
_entity.id
_entity.type
_entity.pdbx_description
1 polymer ?
#
loop_
_entity_poly.entity_id
_entity_poly.type
_entity_poly.pdbx_seq_one_letter_code
_entity_poly.pdbx_strand_id
1 'polypeptide(L)'
;MKSQMRKTTNQLIIILLSLGIFSCEMQEIDSPIAEANEMEFLATSISDSETDPNLRVAANLIFEETFEGNNPLSFTWKQLASSHSFGTPTNPKFQGAKSGKFELRYGDKVQINSGVRAEVLFPAQNHRERWYSFAVNFPSDGFQMDTDTEIISQWHQEGMGSPSASLNVKNDRLILIVGNVQTGSSNKDNIDLGQVPKNSWNEFVFHYIHSNGSDGLIEVWQNGKKIVTRRGGNIYKGDLPKWKIGLYKWTWANRKTNVSKRIIYFDNVRMGNQNASFNDMTSSGTTQSSSTDTAESSPKSTTTTSSGSSPITGFSLIQANINKYLQEISAGNVIPTTTHKMNIQANMVTGFKGSVSFSLTGASTQNFTDQTAPFTLFGDDGRGNYYFGTGLPKGDYTLVAMPSTGASKTIKFTLR
;
A
#
# COMPACT_ATOMS: atom_id res chain seq x y z
N MET A 1 34.88 10.79 81.13
CA MET A 1 33.65 10.46 81.86
C MET A 1 32.60 11.53 81.58
N LYS A 2 31.44 11.13 81.01
CA LYS A 2 30.12 11.81 80.93
C LYS A 2 30.07 13.20 80.26
N SER A 3 29.52 13.34 79.05
CA SER A 3 28.08 13.35 78.70
C SER A 3 27.27 14.39 79.47
N GLN A 4 26.79 15.44 78.79
CA GLN A 4 25.34 15.66 78.68
C GLN A 4 24.94 16.60 77.54
N MET A 5 23.88 16.17 76.85
CA MET A 5 23.15 16.82 75.79
C MET A 5 22.41 18.08 76.27
N ARG A 6 22.20 19.04 75.36
CA ARG A 6 20.91 19.76 75.24
C ARG A 6 20.62 20.07 73.77
N LYS A 7 19.43 19.63 73.35
CA LYS A 7 18.77 19.88 72.06
C LYS A 7 18.24 21.32 72.03
N THR A 8 18.41 22.01 70.91
CA THR A 8 17.48 23.05 70.43
C THR A 8 17.43 23.06 68.91
N THR A 9 16.33 22.48 68.42
CA THR A 9 15.50 22.73 67.24
C THR A 9 15.95 23.72 66.15
N ASN A 10 15.96 23.18 64.91
CA ASN A 10 15.64 23.74 63.59
C ASN A 10 15.62 25.27 63.39
N GLN A 11 16.41 25.74 62.42
CA GLN A 11 15.89 26.20 61.11
C GLN A 11 17.08 26.42 60.15
N LEU A 12 17.20 25.57 59.13
CA LEU A 12 18.10 25.80 58.00
C LEU A 12 17.23 26.33 56.84
N ILE A 13 17.41 27.60 56.50
CA ILE A 13 16.84 28.21 55.29
C ILE A 13 17.66 27.66 54.11
N ILE A 14 17.09 26.72 53.37
CA ILE A 14 17.60 26.30 52.06
C ILE A 14 16.97 27.21 51.02
N ILE A 15 17.80 28.03 50.38
CA ILE A 15 17.45 28.75 49.16
C ILE A 15 17.40 27.70 48.04
N LEU A 16 16.19 27.24 47.70
CA LEU A 16 15.93 26.46 46.50
C LEU A 16 15.91 27.42 45.30
N LEU A 17 16.99 27.39 44.48
CA LEU A 17 16.88 27.79 43.09
C LEU A 17 15.98 26.76 42.38
N SER A 18 14.75 27.15 42.09
CA SER A 18 13.86 26.41 41.19
C SER A 18 14.38 26.54 39.76
N LEU A 19 15.22 25.59 39.34
CA LEU A 19 15.29 25.25 37.91
C LEU A 19 13.93 24.70 37.52
N GLY A 20 13.18 25.48 36.74
CA GLY A 20 11.94 25.04 36.10
C GLY A 20 12.26 23.94 35.09
N ILE A 21 12.22 22.70 35.55
CA ILE A 21 12.06 21.54 34.66
C ILE A 21 10.60 21.63 34.22
N PHE A 22 10.36 22.09 32.99
CA PHE A 22 9.09 21.82 32.33
C PHE A 22 9.04 20.31 32.09
N SER A 23 8.58 19.58 33.09
CA SER A 23 7.99 18.26 32.88
C SER A 23 6.74 18.52 32.05
N CYS A 24 6.84 18.35 30.75
CA CYS A 24 5.66 18.24 29.91
C CYS A 24 4.94 16.98 30.39
N GLU A 25 3.94 17.16 31.24
CA GLU A 25 2.97 16.14 31.57
C GLU A 25 2.34 15.72 30.23
N MET A 26 2.80 14.59 29.72
CA MET A 26 2.31 13.99 28.51
C MET A 26 0.90 13.53 28.84
N GLN A 27 -0.09 14.34 28.49
CA GLN A 27 -1.47 13.94 28.55
C GLN A 27 -1.65 12.84 27.50
N GLU A 28 -1.53 11.59 27.94
CA GLU A 28 -1.93 10.40 27.20
C GLU A 28 -3.41 10.57 26.83
N ILE A 29 -3.65 11.08 25.62
CA ILE A 29 -4.91 10.82 24.93
C ILE A 29 -4.72 9.47 24.28
N ASP A 30 -4.85 8.44 25.11
CA ASP A 30 -4.92 7.07 24.70
C ASP A 30 -6.14 6.94 23.77
N SER A 31 -5.89 6.71 22.48
CA SER A 31 -6.94 6.41 21.51
C SER A 31 -6.87 4.92 21.23
N PRO A 32 -7.52 4.08 22.05
CA PRO A 32 -7.43 2.62 21.97
C PRO A 32 -7.91 2.03 20.64
N ILE A 33 -8.54 2.84 19.78
CA ILE A 33 -9.06 2.44 18.47
C ILE A 33 -7.95 2.36 17.40
N ALA A 34 -6.92 3.22 17.47
CA ALA A 34 -5.85 3.21 16.48
C ALA A 34 -4.91 2.01 16.67
N GLU A 35 -4.56 1.71 17.92
CA GLU A 35 -3.72 0.56 18.27
C GLU A 35 -4.46 -0.77 18.10
N ALA A 36 -5.76 -0.85 18.42
CA ALA A 36 -6.55 -2.05 18.20
C ALA A 36 -6.74 -2.40 16.71
N ASN A 37 -6.92 -1.41 15.83
CA ASN A 37 -7.04 -1.65 14.40
C ASN A 37 -5.69 -1.96 13.72
N GLU A 38 -4.59 -1.39 14.24
CA GLU A 38 -3.24 -1.82 13.86
C GLU A 38 -3.10 -3.30 14.28
N MET A 39 -3.37 -3.66 15.54
CA MET A 39 -3.28 -5.04 16.05
C MET A 39 -4.13 -6.07 15.25
N GLU A 40 -5.31 -5.71 14.76
CA GLU A 40 -6.15 -6.57 13.93
C GLU A 40 -5.59 -6.77 12.50
N PHE A 41 -5.01 -5.72 11.89
CA PHE A 41 -4.25 -5.88 10.63
C PHE A 41 -2.98 -6.72 10.84
N LEU A 42 -2.36 -6.58 12.02
CA LEU A 42 -1.13 -7.28 12.36
C LEU A 42 -1.38 -8.78 12.65
N ALA A 43 -2.55 -9.16 13.15
CA ALA A 43 -2.94 -10.54 13.45
C ALA A 43 -3.48 -11.33 12.24
N THR A 44 -4.12 -10.67 11.27
CA THR A 44 -4.82 -11.35 10.15
C THR A 44 -3.91 -11.66 8.94
N SER A 45 -2.61 -11.37 9.01
CA SER A 45 -1.75 -11.32 7.82
C SER A 45 -0.68 -12.41 7.70
N ILE A 46 -0.74 -13.47 8.51
CA ILE A 46 0.33 -14.49 8.54
C ILE A 46 0.05 -15.68 7.60
N SER A 47 -1.21 -15.96 7.23
CA SER A 47 -1.56 -17.13 6.40
C SER A 47 -2.07 -16.82 4.98
N ASP A 48 -2.74 -15.69 4.76
CA ASP A 48 -3.63 -15.57 3.59
C ASP A 48 -2.97 -14.96 2.35
N SER A 49 -1.87 -14.20 2.47
CA SER A 49 -1.30 -13.44 1.33
C SER A 49 -0.54 -14.30 0.31
N GLU A 50 0.07 -15.42 0.70
CA GLU A 50 0.80 -16.29 -0.23
C GLU A 50 -0.06 -17.39 -0.88
N THR A 51 -1.17 -17.74 -0.23
CA THR A 51 -2.11 -18.78 -0.67
C THR A 51 -3.38 -18.23 -1.29
N ASP A 52 -3.63 -16.91 -1.25
CA ASP A 52 -4.75 -16.29 -1.96
C ASP A 52 -4.41 -16.13 -3.45
N PRO A 53 -4.99 -16.96 -4.34
CA PRO A 53 -4.75 -16.88 -5.77
C PRO A 53 -5.26 -15.57 -6.40
N ASN A 54 -6.10 -14.80 -5.70
CA ASN A 54 -6.63 -13.53 -6.19
C ASN A 54 -5.69 -12.34 -5.99
N LEU A 55 -4.64 -12.49 -5.18
CA LEU A 55 -3.58 -11.48 -5.00
C LEU A 55 -2.39 -11.72 -5.94
N ARG A 56 -2.34 -12.88 -6.60
CA ARG A 56 -1.28 -13.21 -7.56
C ARG A 56 -1.47 -12.49 -8.89
N VAL A 57 -0.84 -11.32 -9.02
CA VAL A 57 -0.90 -10.49 -10.25
C VAL A 57 -0.08 -11.12 -11.40
N ALA A 58 0.86 -12.00 -11.06
CA ALA A 58 1.57 -12.94 -11.91
C ALA A 58 2.01 -14.13 -11.03
N ALA A 59 2.53 -15.23 -11.60
CA ALA A 59 2.87 -16.45 -10.83
C ALA A 59 3.71 -16.20 -9.56
N ASN A 60 4.51 -15.13 -9.56
CA ASN A 60 5.43 -14.77 -8.49
C ASN A 60 5.13 -13.44 -7.76
N LEU A 61 4.11 -12.68 -8.16
CA LEU A 61 3.73 -11.44 -7.46
C LEU A 61 2.72 -11.73 -6.36
N ILE A 62 2.89 -11.09 -5.21
CA ILE A 62 1.93 -11.09 -4.08
C ILE A 62 1.04 -9.84 -4.15
N PHE A 63 1.59 -8.69 -4.52
CA PHE A 63 0.84 -7.45 -4.70
C PHE A 63 1.41 -6.65 -5.86
N GLU A 64 0.55 -5.96 -6.60
CA GLU A 64 0.91 -4.89 -7.54
C GLU A 64 -0.07 -3.74 -7.40
N GLU A 65 0.45 -2.52 -7.25
CA GLU A 65 -0.31 -1.28 -7.26
C GLU A 65 0.25 -0.36 -8.36
N THR A 66 -0.58 -0.12 -9.38
CA THR A 66 -0.29 0.77 -10.51
C THR A 66 -1.02 2.12 -10.39
N PHE A 67 -1.82 2.31 -9.35
CA PHE A 67 -2.66 3.49 -9.09
C PHE A 67 -3.77 3.76 -10.11
N GLU A 68 -3.94 2.86 -11.08
CA GLU A 68 -4.99 2.94 -12.10
C GLU A 68 -6.37 2.57 -11.55
N GLY A 69 -6.40 1.76 -10.48
CA GLY A 69 -7.62 1.29 -9.84
C GLY A 69 -8.47 2.40 -9.22
N ASN A 70 -9.74 2.09 -8.95
CA ASN A 70 -10.68 3.02 -8.33
C ASN A 70 -10.45 3.19 -6.81
N ASN A 71 -9.84 2.20 -6.16
CA ASN A 71 -9.50 2.24 -4.74
C ASN A 71 -8.03 1.82 -4.55
N PRO A 72 -7.08 2.67 -4.96
CA PRO A 72 -5.66 2.38 -4.80
C PRO A 72 -5.31 2.18 -3.32
N LEU A 73 -4.39 1.26 -3.08
CA LEU A 73 -3.85 0.89 -1.77
C LEU A 73 -4.93 0.32 -0.82
N SER A 74 -6.02 -0.23 -1.33
CA SER A 74 -7.14 -0.78 -0.55
C SER A 74 -6.75 -1.95 0.37
N PHE A 75 -5.72 -2.70 -0.02
CA PHE A 75 -5.17 -3.85 0.71
C PHE A 75 -4.06 -3.46 1.71
N THR A 76 -3.82 -2.16 1.90
CA THR A 76 -2.80 -1.64 2.82
C THR A 76 -3.43 -0.93 4.00
N TRP A 77 -2.73 -0.93 5.12
CA TRP A 77 -3.06 -0.08 6.26
C TRP A 77 -2.52 1.34 6.03
N LYS A 78 -3.37 2.36 6.11
CA LYS A 78 -3.06 3.75 5.75
C LYS A 78 -2.75 4.59 6.99
N GLN A 79 -1.56 5.20 7.02
CA GLN A 79 -1.13 6.17 8.04
C GLN A 79 -1.03 7.54 7.36
N LEU A 80 -2.17 8.22 7.16
CA LEU A 80 -2.30 9.47 6.38
C LEU A 80 -2.73 10.68 7.23
N ALA A 81 -1.85 11.67 7.39
CA ALA A 81 -2.03 12.71 8.41
C ALA A 81 -3.20 13.66 8.14
N SER A 82 -3.62 13.77 6.88
CA SER A 82 -4.70 14.62 6.40
C SER A 82 -5.26 14.09 5.09
N SER A 83 -6.37 14.66 4.61
CA SER A 83 -6.94 14.34 3.30
C SER A 83 -6.01 14.64 2.13
N HIS A 84 -5.11 15.63 2.28
CA HIS A 84 -4.09 15.93 1.25
C HIS A 84 -2.94 14.92 1.25
N SER A 85 -2.81 14.06 2.26
CA SER A 85 -1.65 13.20 2.42
C SER A 85 -1.51 12.12 1.36
N PHE A 86 -2.60 11.80 0.66
CA PHE A 86 -2.60 10.88 -0.46
C PHE A 86 -3.54 11.36 -1.58
N GLY A 87 -3.14 11.14 -2.82
CA GLY A 87 -4.02 11.31 -3.99
C GLY A 87 -3.47 10.59 -5.21
N THR A 88 -4.27 10.51 -6.28
CA THR A 88 -3.86 9.86 -7.53
C THR A 88 -3.91 10.79 -8.74
N PRO A 89 -2.96 11.73 -8.87
CA PRO A 89 -2.93 12.65 -9.99
C PRO A 89 -2.53 11.96 -11.29
N THR A 90 -2.81 12.61 -12.42
CA THR A 90 -2.49 12.12 -13.76
C THR A 90 -1.09 12.55 -14.26
N ASN A 91 -0.40 13.40 -13.48
CA ASN A 91 0.95 13.88 -13.74
C ASN A 91 1.66 14.29 -12.44
N PRO A 92 2.96 13.98 -12.27
CA PRO A 92 3.72 13.01 -13.05
C PRO A 92 3.16 11.59 -12.88
N LYS A 93 3.37 10.73 -13.88
CA LYS A 93 3.06 9.29 -13.84
C LYS A 93 4.17 8.51 -14.53
N PHE A 94 4.44 7.28 -14.10
CA PHE A 94 5.49 6.45 -14.68
C PHE A 94 4.95 5.64 -15.85
N GLN A 95 3.89 4.86 -15.59
CA GLN A 95 3.15 4.11 -16.59
C GLN A 95 1.64 4.37 -16.40
N GLY A 96 0.81 3.97 -17.36
CA GLY A 96 -0.63 4.17 -17.26
C GLY A 96 -1.08 5.64 -17.33
N ALA A 97 -2.08 5.99 -16.53
CA ALA A 97 -2.74 7.29 -16.50
C ALA A 97 -2.61 8.04 -15.17
N LYS A 98 -2.21 7.38 -14.07
CA LYS A 98 -2.11 7.95 -12.74
C LYS A 98 -0.82 7.53 -12.03
N SER A 99 -0.57 8.11 -10.86
CA SER A 99 0.44 7.67 -9.90
C SER A 99 -0.05 7.92 -8.49
N GLY A 100 0.59 7.33 -7.48
CA GLY A 100 0.32 7.62 -6.08
C GLY A 100 1.12 8.82 -5.60
N LYS A 101 0.46 9.94 -5.31
CA LYS A 101 1.07 11.12 -4.69
C LYS A 101 0.94 11.04 -3.18
N PHE A 102 2.06 11.09 -2.46
CA PHE A 102 2.11 11.25 -1.01
C PHE A 102 2.58 12.66 -0.67
N GLU A 103 1.89 13.32 0.25
CA GLU A 103 2.20 14.69 0.66
C GLU A 103 2.20 14.85 2.18
N LEU A 104 3.19 15.57 2.69
CA LEU A 104 3.22 16.05 4.06
C LEU A 104 3.46 17.54 4.11
N ARG A 105 2.85 18.20 5.09
CA ARG A 105 3.08 19.60 5.44
C ARG A 105 3.49 19.70 6.90
N TYR A 106 4.38 20.64 7.21
CA TYR A 106 4.70 20.95 8.60
C TYR A 106 3.43 21.47 9.29
N GLY A 107 3.10 20.90 10.45
CA GLY A 107 1.86 21.16 11.18
C GLY A 107 0.75 20.12 10.91
N ASP A 108 0.96 19.16 10.00
CA ASP A 108 0.07 18.01 9.87
C ASP A 108 0.02 17.19 11.17
N LYS A 109 -1.15 16.61 11.47
CA LYS A 109 -1.38 15.90 12.72
C LYS A 109 -0.49 14.66 12.86
N VAL A 110 0.00 14.45 14.08
CA VAL A 110 0.61 13.17 14.47
C VAL A 110 -0.53 12.16 14.67
N GLN A 111 -0.56 11.09 13.88
CA GLN A 111 -1.61 10.07 13.95
C GLN A 111 -1.33 8.96 14.95
N ILE A 112 -0.05 8.69 15.19
CA ILE A 112 0.46 7.69 16.14
C ILE A 112 1.70 8.29 16.81
N ASN A 113 2.01 7.90 18.06
CA ASN A 113 3.01 8.51 18.98
C ASN A 113 4.48 8.51 18.52
N SER A 114 4.75 8.44 17.22
CA SER A 114 6.09 8.34 16.63
C SER A 114 6.34 9.37 15.51
N GLY A 115 5.36 10.20 15.14
CA GLY A 115 5.59 11.38 14.30
C GLY A 115 4.74 11.47 13.04
N VAL A 116 4.99 12.49 12.21
CA VAL A 116 4.15 12.85 11.07
C VAL A 116 4.40 11.92 9.87
N ARG A 117 3.33 11.36 9.31
CA ARG A 117 3.36 10.32 8.27
C ARG A 117 2.31 10.50 7.19
N ALA A 118 2.73 10.22 5.97
CA ALA A 118 1.89 9.84 4.85
C ALA A 118 2.47 8.52 4.33
N GLU A 119 2.17 7.41 5.01
CA GLU A 119 2.69 6.09 4.69
C GLU A 119 1.57 5.08 4.53
N VAL A 120 1.87 4.00 3.79
CA VAL A 120 1.05 2.79 3.78
C VAL A 120 1.88 1.59 4.21
N LEU A 121 1.24 0.70 4.96
CA LEU A 121 1.79 -0.53 5.47
C LEU A 121 1.18 -1.71 4.71
N PHE A 122 2.04 -2.51 4.09
CA PHE A 122 1.63 -3.70 3.38
C PHE A 122 1.33 -4.85 4.36
N PRO A 123 0.50 -5.82 3.94
CA PRO A 123 0.24 -7.02 4.74
C PRO A 123 1.52 -7.72 5.18
N ALA A 124 1.46 -8.39 6.33
CA ALA A 124 2.59 -9.16 6.84
C ALA A 124 3.05 -10.24 5.87
N GLN A 125 4.29 -10.65 6.09
CA GLN A 125 5.01 -11.61 5.28
C GLN A 125 5.31 -12.83 6.15
N ASN A 126 5.35 -13.99 5.53
CA ASN A 126 5.54 -15.29 6.17
C ASN A 126 6.81 -16.03 5.68
N HIS A 127 7.53 -15.48 4.71
CA HIS A 127 8.77 -16.05 4.19
C HIS A 127 9.90 -15.01 4.20
N ARG A 128 11.11 -15.49 4.51
CA ARG A 128 12.32 -14.68 4.68
C ARG A 128 12.84 -14.12 3.37
N GLU A 129 12.75 -14.88 2.29
CA GLU A 129 13.11 -14.43 0.95
C GLU A 129 11.94 -13.69 0.29
N ARG A 130 12.20 -12.44 -0.12
CA ARG A 130 11.17 -11.55 -0.64
C ARG A 130 11.70 -10.51 -1.60
N TRP A 131 10.86 -10.11 -2.55
CA TRP A 131 11.13 -9.06 -3.50
C TRP A 131 10.19 -7.87 -3.30
N TYR A 132 10.71 -6.65 -3.46
CA TYR A 132 9.95 -5.42 -3.41
C TYR A 132 10.38 -4.51 -4.55
N SER A 133 9.45 -3.77 -5.14
CA SER A 133 9.80 -2.73 -6.11
C SER A 133 8.85 -1.56 -6.06
N PHE A 134 9.33 -0.43 -6.56
CA PHE A 134 8.51 0.72 -6.89
C PHE A 134 9.24 1.62 -7.89
N ALA A 135 8.49 2.29 -8.75
CA ALA A 135 8.95 3.50 -9.40
C ALA A 135 8.69 4.70 -8.49
N VAL A 136 9.64 5.62 -8.39
CA VAL A 136 9.54 6.81 -7.54
C VAL A 136 9.98 8.06 -8.29
N ASN A 137 9.28 9.19 -8.05
CA ASN A 137 9.64 10.50 -8.58
C ASN A 137 9.70 11.54 -7.45
N PHE A 138 10.80 12.30 -7.44
CA PHE A 138 11.07 13.37 -6.49
C PHE A 138 10.93 14.74 -7.18
N PRO A 139 9.77 15.42 -7.09
CA PRO A 139 9.58 16.72 -7.71
C PRO A 139 10.47 17.77 -7.02
N SER A 140 11.25 18.55 -7.78
CA SER A 140 12.16 19.56 -7.20
C SER A 140 11.44 20.68 -6.43
N ASP A 141 10.19 21.00 -6.77
CA ASP A 141 9.31 22.00 -6.14
C ASP A 141 8.45 21.43 -4.99
N GLY A 142 8.58 20.12 -4.73
CA GLY A 142 7.91 19.41 -3.64
C GLY A 142 8.85 18.63 -2.73
N PHE A 143 10.10 18.42 -3.15
CA PHE A 143 11.11 17.63 -2.45
C PHE A 143 12.46 18.35 -2.53
N GLN A 144 12.55 19.54 -1.97
CA GLN A 144 13.81 20.28 -1.85
C GLN A 144 14.73 19.62 -0.81
N MET A 145 16.03 19.85 -0.94
CA MET A 145 17.03 19.40 0.04
C MET A 145 16.64 19.82 1.47
N ASP A 146 16.81 18.88 2.40
CA ASP A 146 16.73 19.13 3.84
C ASP A 146 17.91 18.44 4.52
N THR A 147 18.44 19.11 5.53
CA THR A 147 19.56 18.57 6.32
C THR A 147 19.10 17.54 7.34
N ASP A 148 17.80 17.55 7.64
CA ASP A 148 17.11 16.59 8.47
C ASP A 148 16.73 15.32 7.68
N THR A 149 16.79 14.16 8.33
CA THR A 149 16.50 12.87 7.68
C THR A 149 14.99 12.63 7.58
N GLU A 150 14.55 12.00 6.49
CA GLU A 150 13.22 11.39 6.38
C GLU A 150 13.32 9.97 5.80
N ILE A 151 12.27 9.17 5.97
CA ILE A 151 12.16 7.81 5.41
C ILE A 151 11.11 7.83 4.28
N ILE A 152 11.43 7.13 3.18
CA ILE A 152 10.51 6.93 2.05
C ILE A 152 10.08 5.46 1.86
N SER A 153 10.82 4.52 2.44
CA SER A 153 10.43 3.12 2.55
C SER A 153 11.12 2.47 3.75
N GLN A 154 10.45 1.55 4.43
CA GLN A 154 11.00 0.88 5.60
C GLN A 154 10.51 -0.56 5.76
N TRP A 155 11.38 -1.38 6.36
CA TRP A 155 11.13 -2.74 6.82
C TRP A 155 11.16 -2.70 8.35
N HIS A 156 9.97 -2.73 8.95
CA HIS A 156 9.77 -2.43 10.36
C HIS A 156 9.25 -3.65 11.12
N GLN A 157 9.95 -4.04 12.18
CA GLN A 157 9.47 -5.05 13.12
C GLN A 157 8.72 -4.35 14.25
N GLU A 158 7.50 -4.81 14.51
CA GLU A 158 6.63 -4.23 15.54
C GLU A 158 7.25 -4.36 16.93
N GLY A 159 7.04 -3.37 17.80
CA GLY A 159 7.63 -3.33 19.14
C GLY A 159 9.14 -3.10 19.18
N MET A 160 9.84 -3.11 18.03
CA MET A 160 11.30 -3.01 17.96
C MET A 160 11.82 -1.58 17.74
N GLY A 161 10.99 -0.56 17.94
CA GLY A 161 11.41 0.85 17.90
C GLY A 161 11.77 1.34 16.49
N SER A 162 13.06 1.47 16.17
CA SER A 162 13.50 1.94 14.84
C SER A 162 13.49 0.80 13.82
N PRO A 163 13.18 1.03 12.53
CA PRO A 163 13.15 -0.03 11.53
C PRO A 163 14.52 -0.70 11.36
N SER A 164 14.54 -2.01 11.11
CA SER A 164 15.79 -2.77 10.90
C SER A 164 16.45 -2.41 9.57
N ALA A 165 15.65 -2.14 8.53
CA ALA A 165 16.11 -1.55 7.29
C ALA A 165 15.20 -0.40 6.82
N SER A 166 15.76 0.63 6.21
CA SER A 166 14.99 1.73 5.62
C SER A 166 15.74 2.46 4.51
N LEU A 167 14.99 2.95 3.52
CA LEU A 167 15.47 3.89 2.52
C LEU A 167 15.18 5.32 2.99
N ASN A 168 16.24 6.05 3.26
CA ASN A 168 16.23 7.38 3.86
C ASN A 168 16.63 8.42 2.82
N VAL A 169 16.17 9.65 3.02
CA VAL A 169 16.70 10.83 2.34
C VAL A 169 17.27 11.79 3.38
N LYS A 170 18.49 12.25 3.15
CA LYS A 170 19.16 13.30 3.93
C LYS A 170 20.16 14.04 3.05
N ASN A 171 20.22 15.36 3.11
CA ASN A 171 21.16 16.16 2.31
C ASN A 171 21.09 15.81 0.80
N ASP A 172 19.88 15.56 0.27
CA ASP A 172 19.65 15.12 -1.12
C ASP A 172 20.38 13.84 -1.54
N ARG A 173 20.68 12.96 -0.57
CA ARG A 173 21.23 11.61 -0.80
C ARG A 173 20.20 10.55 -0.42
N LEU A 174 20.13 9.49 -1.22
CA LEU A 174 19.41 8.27 -0.88
C LEU A 174 20.34 7.38 -0.06
N ILE A 175 19.92 7.00 1.14
CA ILE A 175 20.74 6.22 2.06
C ILE A 175 19.94 5.00 2.51
N LEU A 176 20.41 3.80 2.15
CA LEU A 176 19.88 2.56 2.68
C LEU A 176 20.53 2.30 4.04
N ILE A 177 19.74 2.39 5.10
CA ILE A 177 20.17 2.11 6.48
C ILE A 177 19.78 0.69 6.83
N VAL A 178 20.72 -0.14 7.31
CA VAL A 178 20.47 -1.57 7.60
C VAL A 178 21.14 -1.99 8.90
N GLY A 179 20.42 -2.68 9.77
CA GLY A 179 20.95 -3.26 10.99
C GLY A 179 20.22 -4.51 11.46
N ASN A 180 20.89 -5.27 12.31
CA ASN A 180 20.36 -6.48 12.95
C ASN A 180 20.39 -6.41 14.49
N VAL A 181 20.77 -5.26 15.05
CA VAL A 181 20.71 -4.97 16.48
C VAL A 181 19.88 -3.71 16.69
N GLN A 182 18.95 -3.75 17.64
CA GLN A 182 18.04 -2.66 17.96
C GLN A 182 18.79 -1.48 18.60
N THR A 183 19.35 -0.65 17.74
CA THR A 183 20.17 0.52 18.09
C THR A 183 19.75 1.72 17.26
N GLY A 184 20.21 2.91 17.62
CA GLY A 184 20.00 4.10 16.81
C GLY A 184 20.64 3.98 15.41
N SER A 185 20.11 4.72 14.43
CA SER A 185 20.53 4.62 13.02
C SER A 185 22.02 4.90 12.76
N SER A 186 22.71 5.60 13.66
CA SER A 186 24.16 5.85 13.58
C SER A 186 25.01 4.58 13.78
N ASN A 187 24.44 3.55 14.41
CA ASN A 187 25.11 2.28 14.70
C ASN A 187 24.74 1.17 13.70
N LYS A 188 24.07 1.55 12.61
CA LYS A 188 23.66 0.69 11.50
C LYS A 188 24.54 0.97 10.29
N ASP A 189 24.56 0.05 9.34
CA ASP A 189 25.21 0.31 8.05
C ASP A 189 24.44 1.43 7.34
N ASN A 190 25.16 2.42 6.83
CA ASN A 190 24.62 3.54 6.06
C ASN A 190 25.18 3.43 4.65
N ILE A 191 24.43 2.82 3.74
CA ILE A 191 24.85 2.59 2.36
C ILE A 191 24.30 3.72 1.50
N ASP A 192 25.20 4.56 1.00
CA ASP A 192 24.88 5.67 0.11
C ASP A 192 24.57 5.16 -1.30
N LEU A 193 23.30 5.31 -1.73
CA LEU A 193 22.83 4.88 -3.05
C LEU A 193 23.03 5.97 -4.12
N GLY A 194 23.52 7.16 -3.73
CA GLY A 194 23.73 8.28 -4.63
C GLY A 194 22.80 9.46 -4.38
N GLN A 195 22.78 10.38 -5.34
CA GLN A 195 21.96 11.59 -5.28
C GLN A 195 20.49 11.27 -5.52
N VAL A 196 19.58 12.01 -4.87
CA VAL A 196 18.15 11.92 -5.17
C VAL A 196 17.90 12.36 -6.62
N PRO A 197 17.37 11.50 -7.48
CA PRO A 197 17.17 11.79 -8.90
C PRO A 197 15.90 12.63 -9.10
N LYS A 198 16.02 13.95 -8.95
CA LYS A 198 14.87 14.87 -9.05
C LYS A 198 14.24 14.84 -10.44
N ASN A 199 12.93 15.13 -10.50
CA ASN A 199 12.14 15.34 -11.72
C ASN A 199 12.20 14.20 -12.75
N SER A 200 12.56 12.98 -12.32
CA SER A 200 12.60 11.79 -13.17
C SER A 200 12.09 10.58 -12.40
N TRP A 201 11.44 9.66 -13.11
CA TRP A 201 11.04 8.38 -12.54
C TRP A 201 12.24 7.46 -12.43
N ASN A 202 12.38 6.83 -11.27
CA ASN A 202 13.44 5.87 -10.99
C ASN A 202 12.81 4.62 -10.41
N GLU A 203 13.00 3.50 -11.08
CA GLU A 203 12.52 2.20 -10.62
C GLU A 203 13.58 1.55 -9.73
N PHE A 204 13.19 1.25 -8.49
CA PHE A 204 14.00 0.47 -7.57
C PHE A 204 13.44 -0.93 -7.43
N VAL A 205 14.33 -1.92 -7.47
CA VAL A 205 14.03 -3.31 -7.12
C VAL A 205 14.90 -3.69 -5.93
N PHE A 206 14.31 -4.39 -4.97
CA PHE A 206 14.93 -4.86 -3.75
C PHE A 206 14.69 -6.35 -3.63
N HIS A 207 15.76 -7.12 -3.43
CA HIS A 207 15.70 -8.53 -3.09
C HIS A 207 16.30 -8.73 -1.71
N TYR A 208 15.53 -9.31 -0.80
CA TYR A 208 15.94 -9.57 0.58
C TYR A 208 15.87 -11.07 0.86
N ILE A 209 16.91 -11.58 1.53
CA ILE A 209 16.78 -12.76 2.41
C ILE A 209 16.87 -12.20 3.83
N HIS A 210 15.74 -12.09 4.51
CA HIS A 210 15.64 -11.56 5.87
C HIS A 210 16.34 -12.48 6.86
N SER A 211 17.34 -11.98 7.57
CA SER A 211 18.04 -12.71 8.63
C SER A 211 18.56 -11.79 9.72
N ASN A 212 18.62 -12.30 10.94
CA ASN A 212 19.42 -11.66 12.00
C ASN A 212 20.92 -12.03 11.89
N GLY A 213 21.25 -13.12 11.19
CA GLY A 213 22.59 -13.71 11.08
C GLY A 213 23.32 -13.43 9.76
N SER A 214 24.44 -14.14 9.55
CA SER A 214 25.33 -13.96 8.39
C SER A 214 24.73 -14.42 7.06
N ASP A 215 23.67 -15.22 7.09
CA ASP A 215 22.90 -15.73 5.94
C ASP A 215 21.91 -14.70 5.36
N GLY A 216 21.86 -13.49 5.90
CA GLY A 216 21.07 -12.40 5.32
C GLY A 216 21.62 -11.89 3.99
N LEU A 217 20.72 -11.40 3.13
CA LEU A 217 21.05 -10.80 1.84
C LEU A 217 20.18 -9.56 1.60
N ILE A 218 20.79 -8.53 1.02
CA ILE A 218 20.09 -7.43 0.37
C ILE A 218 20.75 -7.19 -0.99
N GLU A 219 19.95 -7.18 -2.04
CA GLU A 219 20.35 -6.69 -3.35
C GLU A 219 19.43 -5.56 -3.77
N VAL A 220 20.00 -4.52 -4.38
CA VAL A 220 19.24 -3.36 -4.86
C VAL A 220 19.62 -3.07 -6.30
N TRP A 221 18.62 -2.82 -7.12
CA TRP A 221 18.75 -2.31 -8.48
C TRP A 221 18.08 -0.95 -8.58
N GLN A 222 18.65 -0.08 -9.41
CA GLN A 222 18.04 1.16 -9.85
C GLN A 222 18.05 1.19 -11.37
N ASN A 223 16.89 1.37 -11.99
CA ASN A 223 16.71 1.44 -13.44
C ASN A 223 17.41 0.28 -14.19
N GLY A 224 17.20 -0.95 -13.74
CA GLY A 224 17.81 -2.14 -14.36
C GLY A 224 19.21 -2.48 -13.89
N LYS A 225 19.95 -1.53 -13.28
CA LYS A 225 21.34 -1.75 -12.85
C LYS A 225 21.39 -2.14 -11.39
N LYS A 226 22.03 -3.28 -11.08
CA LYS A 226 22.35 -3.66 -9.70
C LYS A 226 23.36 -2.65 -9.12
N ILE A 227 23.00 -2.00 -8.02
CA ILE A 227 23.80 -0.98 -7.33
C ILE A 227 24.28 -1.42 -5.94
N VAL A 228 23.64 -2.42 -5.33
CA VAL A 228 24.03 -2.96 -4.03
C VAL A 228 23.95 -4.49 -4.03
N THR A 229 24.93 -5.11 -3.40
CA THR A 229 24.85 -6.45 -2.83
C THR A 229 25.46 -6.38 -1.43
N ARG A 230 24.65 -6.64 -0.41
CA ARG A 230 25.06 -6.68 1.00
C ARG A 230 24.70 -8.04 1.59
N ARG A 231 25.65 -8.68 2.26
CA ARG A 231 25.42 -9.91 3.03
C ARG A 231 25.39 -9.61 4.52
N GLY A 232 24.79 -10.52 5.29
CA GLY A 232 24.69 -10.42 6.74
C GLY A 232 23.36 -9.85 7.23
N GLY A 233 23.24 -9.78 8.55
CA GLY A 233 21.95 -9.54 9.21
C GLY A 233 21.32 -8.22 8.78
N ASN A 234 20.01 -8.25 8.53
CA ASN A 234 19.20 -7.13 8.05
C ASN A 234 17.85 -7.01 8.79
N ILE A 235 17.59 -7.89 9.76
CA ILE A 235 16.46 -7.82 10.69
C ILE A 235 16.95 -8.03 12.13
N TYR A 236 16.20 -7.52 13.10
CA TYR A 236 16.37 -7.88 14.51
C TYR A 236 15.87 -9.30 14.76
N LYS A 237 16.23 -9.87 15.91
CA LYS A 237 15.64 -11.13 16.38
C LYS A 237 14.13 -10.96 16.57
N GLY A 238 13.35 -11.95 16.13
CA GLY A 238 11.89 -11.94 16.24
C GLY A 238 11.25 -12.09 14.86
N ASP A 239 10.07 -11.51 14.72
CA ASP A 239 9.22 -11.65 13.54
C ASP A 239 9.80 -10.98 12.29
N LEU A 240 9.30 -11.36 11.12
CA LEU A 240 9.64 -10.71 9.87
C LEU A 240 9.20 -9.24 9.86
N PRO A 241 9.97 -8.34 9.24
CA PRO A 241 9.58 -6.94 9.14
C PRO A 241 8.39 -6.78 8.20
N LYS A 242 7.53 -5.82 8.51
CA LYS A 242 6.45 -5.39 7.61
C LYS A 242 6.96 -4.23 6.77
N TRP A 243 6.55 -4.20 5.51
CA TRP A 243 7.03 -3.22 4.55
C TRP A 243 6.11 -2.00 4.49
N LYS A 244 6.71 -0.81 4.46
CA LYS A 244 6.02 0.46 4.25
C LYS A 244 6.65 1.26 3.12
N ILE A 245 5.83 2.06 2.44
CA ILE A 245 6.27 3.14 1.54
C ILE A 245 5.53 4.43 1.88
N GLY A 246 6.11 5.58 1.49
CA GLY A 246 5.46 6.88 1.61
C GLY A 246 6.43 7.97 2.07
N LEU A 247 6.00 8.77 3.04
CA LEU A 247 6.80 9.80 3.70
C LEU A 247 6.66 9.68 5.21
N TYR A 248 7.78 9.53 5.90
CA TYR A 248 7.85 9.62 7.35
C TYR A 248 8.88 10.65 7.78
N LYS A 249 8.39 11.74 8.37
CA LYS A 249 9.20 12.89 8.81
C LYS A 249 8.95 13.17 10.28
N TRP A 250 9.48 12.31 11.13
CA TRP A 250 9.22 12.30 12.58
C TRP A 250 9.54 13.64 13.26
N THR A 251 10.61 14.32 12.82
CA THR A 251 11.04 15.59 13.42
C THR A 251 10.00 16.70 13.33
N TRP A 252 9.12 16.69 12.31
CA TRP A 252 8.04 17.66 12.18
C TRP A 252 6.97 17.57 13.27
N ALA A 253 6.96 16.51 14.09
CA ALA A 253 6.13 16.47 15.29
C ALA A 253 6.56 17.50 16.34
N ASN A 254 7.86 17.85 16.36
CA ASN A 254 8.46 18.64 17.45
C ASN A 254 9.07 19.96 16.97
N ARG A 255 9.56 20.03 15.72
CA ARG A 255 10.19 21.24 15.19
C ARG A 255 10.14 21.31 13.66
N LYS A 256 10.22 22.53 13.15
CA LYS A 256 10.41 22.81 11.72
C LYS A 256 11.84 22.45 11.28
N THR A 257 12.00 22.12 10.00
CA THR A 257 13.29 21.83 9.35
C THR A 257 13.54 22.84 8.21
N ASN A 258 14.46 22.55 7.27
CA ASN A 258 14.71 23.46 6.14
C ASN A 258 13.49 23.63 5.22
N VAL A 259 12.54 22.71 5.29
CA VAL A 259 11.33 22.68 4.47
C VAL A 259 10.08 22.56 5.33
N SER A 260 8.93 22.87 4.74
CA SER A 260 7.61 22.70 5.37
C SER A 260 6.63 21.91 4.51
N LYS A 261 7.10 21.35 3.39
CA LYS A 261 6.31 20.55 2.46
C LYS A 261 7.18 19.43 1.88
N ARG A 262 6.60 18.25 1.76
CA ARG A 262 7.17 17.08 1.09
C ARG A 262 6.13 16.51 0.15
N ILE A 263 6.49 16.30 -1.11
CA ILE A 263 5.68 15.59 -2.10
C ILE A 263 6.58 14.54 -2.73
N ILE A 264 6.12 13.29 -2.76
CA ILE A 264 6.77 12.19 -3.49
C ILE A 264 5.70 11.44 -4.27
N TYR A 265 6.08 10.90 -5.43
CA TYR A 265 5.19 10.06 -6.22
C TYR A 265 5.72 8.64 -6.29
N PHE A 266 4.84 7.67 -6.17
CA PHE A 266 5.11 6.26 -6.40
C PHE A 266 4.25 5.75 -7.55
N ASP A 267 4.76 4.77 -8.26
CA ASP A 267 4.03 4.04 -9.30
C ASP A 267 4.57 2.61 -9.38
N ASN A 268 3.79 1.67 -9.93
CA ASN A 268 4.17 0.27 -10.09
C ASN A 268 4.84 -0.35 -8.84
N VAL A 269 4.14 -0.22 -7.71
CA VAL A 269 4.60 -0.76 -6.43
C VAL A 269 4.31 -2.26 -6.40
N ARG A 270 5.33 -3.09 -6.20
CA ARG A 270 5.16 -4.55 -6.20
C ARG A 270 5.79 -5.20 -4.98
N MET A 271 5.19 -6.31 -4.57
CA MET A 271 5.79 -7.28 -3.67
C MET A 271 5.78 -8.63 -4.36
N GLY A 272 6.95 -9.25 -4.54
CA GLY A 272 7.10 -10.58 -5.12
C GLY A 272 7.42 -11.61 -4.06
N ASN A 273 7.00 -12.86 -4.29
CA ASN A 273 7.27 -13.98 -3.39
C ASN A 273 8.72 -14.50 -3.52
N GLN A 274 9.06 -15.60 -2.85
CA GLN A 274 10.40 -16.20 -2.88
C GLN A 274 10.80 -16.78 -4.24
N ASN A 275 9.85 -17.01 -5.14
CA ASN A 275 10.11 -17.48 -6.50
C ASN A 275 10.17 -16.31 -7.50
N ALA A 276 9.94 -15.07 -7.05
CA ALA A 276 10.08 -13.90 -7.91
C ALA A 276 11.53 -13.71 -8.34
N SER A 277 11.67 -13.03 -9.48
CA SER A 277 12.94 -12.69 -10.08
C SER A 277 13.02 -11.19 -10.32
N PHE A 278 14.21 -10.70 -10.67
CA PHE A 278 14.39 -9.32 -11.09
C PHE A 278 13.41 -8.92 -12.22
N ASN A 279 13.12 -9.82 -13.15
CA ASN A 279 12.24 -9.56 -14.29
C ASN A 279 10.76 -9.40 -13.88
N ASP A 280 10.31 -10.14 -12.86
CA ASP A 280 8.95 -10.00 -12.33
C ASP A 280 8.75 -8.63 -11.64
N MET A 281 9.85 -8.00 -11.21
CA MET A 281 9.83 -6.80 -10.38
C MET A 281 10.16 -5.51 -11.15
N THR A 282 10.48 -5.60 -12.44
CA THR A 282 10.79 -4.43 -13.28
C THR A 282 9.75 -4.20 -14.38
N SER A 283 9.45 -2.94 -14.64
CA SER A 283 8.64 -2.48 -15.77
C SER A 283 9.36 -2.54 -17.12
N SER A 284 10.65 -2.91 -17.16
CA SER A 284 11.41 -3.03 -18.42
C SER A 284 11.24 -4.39 -19.12
N GLY A 285 10.57 -5.35 -18.47
CA GLY A 285 10.23 -6.66 -19.05
C GLY A 285 9.00 -6.64 -19.97
N THR A 286 8.28 -5.53 -20.04
CA THR A 286 7.13 -5.29 -20.92
C THR A 286 7.56 -4.48 -22.14
N THR A 287 8.11 -5.14 -23.16
CA THR A 287 8.34 -4.52 -24.48
C THR A 287 7.02 -4.00 -25.07
N GLN A 288 7.03 -2.70 -25.35
CA GLN A 288 6.05 -1.87 -26.07
C GLN A 288 5.36 -2.52 -27.27
N SER A 289 4.09 -2.15 -27.48
CA SER A 289 3.65 -1.71 -28.80
C SER A 289 3.06 -0.30 -28.67
N SER A 290 3.84 0.67 -29.11
CA SER A 290 3.50 2.08 -29.22
C SER A 290 2.65 2.33 -30.48
N SER A 291 1.70 3.25 -30.43
CA SER A 291 1.41 4.12 -31.57
C SER A 291 1.00 5.52 -31.11
N THR A 292 1.64 6.50 -31.72
CA THR A 292 1.55 7.94 -31.50
C THR A 292 0.63 8.58 -32.54
N ASP A 293 0.12 9.79 -32.22
CA ASP A 293 -0.56 10.80 -33.06
C ASP A 293 -2.02 10.50 -33.51
N THR A 294 -3.00 11.41 -33.50
CA THR A 294 -3.04 12.89 -33.43
C THR A 294 -4.38 13.34 -32.79
N ALA A 295 -4.44 14.60 -32.37
CA ALA A 295 -5.58 15.27 -31.73
C ALA A 295 -6.87 15.42 -32.58
N GLU A 296 -7.97 15.54 -31.82
CA GLU A 296 -9.16 16.38 -32.03
C GLU A 296 -10.33 15.90 -32.93
N SER A 297 -11.47 15.65 -32.26
CA SER A 297 -12.83 16.14 -32.57
C SER A 297 -13.91 15.09 -32.24
N SER A 298 -14.71 15.36 -31.21
CA SER A 298 -16.07 14.79 -31.04
C SER A 298 -17.05 15.56 -31.96
N PRO A 299 -18.32 15.16 -32.20
CA PRO A 299 -19.08 14.02 -31.67
C PRO A 299 -19.92 13.23 -32.73
N LYS A 300 -20.56 12.15 -32.26
CA LYS A 300 -21.97 11.76 -32.52
C LYS A 300 -22.16 10.28 -32.91
N SER A 301 -22.80 9.59 -31.96
CA SER A 301 -23.53 8.31 -32.02
C SER A 301 -24.04 7.88 -33.40
N THR A 302 -23.75 6.64 -33.82
CA THR A 302 -24.72 5.67 -34.37
C THR A 302 -24.17 4.23 -34.25
N THR A 303 -25.04 3.35 -33.78
CA THR A 303 -24.92 1.90 -33.59
C THR A 303 -24.41 1.14 -34.83
N THR A 304 -23.31 0.38 -34.70
CA THR A 304 -23.10 -0.82 -35.52
C THR A 304 -22.22 -1.84 -34.80
N THR A 305 -22.76 -3.06 -34.74
CA THR A 305 -22.18 -4.29 -34.20
C THR A 305 -20.85 -4.59 -34.88
N SER A 306 -19.73 -4.41 -34.16
CA SER A 306 -18.44 -5.01 -34.54
C SER A 306 -18.17 -6.18 -33.62
N SER A 307 -17.77 -7.31 -34.20
CA SER A 307 -17.24 -8.49 -33.52
C SER A 307 -15.87 -8.19 -32.91
N GLY A 308 -15.80 -7.12 -32.11
CA GLY A 308 -14.65 -6.73 -31.32
C GLY A 308 -14.56 -7.59 -30.06
N SER A 309 -13.33 -7.88 -29.65
CA SER A 309 -13.00 -8.47 -28.36
C SER A 309 -13.89 -7.90 -27.24
N SER A 310 -14.41 -8.77 -26.37
CA SER A 310 -15.23 -8.32 -25.25
C SER A 310 -14.41 -7.40 -24.33
N PRO A 311 -14.92 -6.21 -23.94
CA PRO A 311 -14.29 -5.40 -22.92
C PRO A 311 -14.46 -5.98 -21.52
N ILE A 312 -15.15 -7.12 -21.35
CA ILE A 312 -15.28 -7.82 -20.09
C ILE A 312 -14.08 -8.77 -19.93
N THR A 313 -13.18 -8.45 -19.00
CA THR A 313 -12.00 -9.26 -18.71
C THR A 313 -12.33 -10.48 -17.83
N GLY A 314 -13.37 -10.39 -17.01
CA GLY A 314 -13.77 -11.48 -16.10
C GLY A 314 -15.00 -11.14 -15.27
N PHE A 315 -15.27 -11.96 -14.25
CA PHE A 315 -16.38 -11.74 -13.32
C PHE A 315 -15.91 -11.97 -11.88
N SER A 316 -16.23 -11.08 -10.97
CA SER A 316 -15.88 -11.20 -9.54
C SER A 316 -17.10 -11.55 -8.70
N LEU A 317 -16.98 -12.54 -7.82
CA LEU A 317 -18.01 -12.84 -6.83
C LEU A 317 -17.76 -11.98 -5.58
N ILE A 318 -18.78 -11.24 -5.17
CA ILE A 318 -18.76 -10.35 -4.01
C ILE A 318 -19.74 -10.85 -2.95
N GLN A 319 -19.29 -11.02 -1.72
CA GLN A 319 -20.16 -11.17 -0.57
C GLN A 319 -20.68 -9.79 -0.15
N ALA A 320 -21.82 -9.43 -0.72
CA ALA A 320 -22.35 -8.08 -0.67
C ALA A 320 -22.75 -7.62 0.73
N ASN A 321 -23.18 -8.51 1.64
CA ASN A 321 -23.58 -8.11 2.99
C ASN A 321 -22.43 -7.62 3.89
N ILE A 322 -21.18 -7.85 3.47
CA ILE A 322 -19.98 -7.35 4.14
C ILE A 322 -19.04 -6.64 3.15
N ASN A 323 -19.54 -6.31 1.95
CA ASN A 323 -18.80 -5.63 0.88
C ASN A 323 -17.44 -6.26 0.55
N LYS A 324 -17.34 -7.59 0.69
CA LYS A 324 -16.08 -8.32 0.57
C LYS A 324 -16.01 -9.03 -0.77
N TYR A 325 -14.97 -8.73 -1.55
CA TYR A 325 -14.60 -9.57 -2.69
C TYR A 325 -14.22 -10.97 -2.20
N LEU A 326 -14.74 -12.01 -2.85
CA LEU A 326 -14.42 -13.39 -2.52
C LEU A 326 -13.38 -13.98 -3.48
N GLN A 327 -13.72 -14.03 -4.77
CA GLN A 327 -12.88 -14.62 -5.80
C GLN A 327 -13.36 -14.25 -7.20
N GLU A 328 -12.52 -14.48 -8.19
CA GLU A 328 -12.93 -14.45 -9.59
C GLU A 328 -13.76 -15.71 -9.91
N ILE A 329 -14.74 -15.55 -10.80
CA ILE A 329 -15.53 -16.63 -11.37
C ILE A 329 -14.90 -17.00 -12.71
N SER A 330 -14.42 -18.24 -12.79
CA SER A 330 -13.97 -18.94 -14.00
C SER A 330 -15.00 -19.96 -14.46
N ALA A 331 -14.98 -20.28 -15.74
CA ALA A 331 -15.93 -21.23 -16.34
C ALA A 331 -15.83 -22.60 -15.67
N GLY A 332 -16.96 -23.12 -15.20
CA GLY A 332 -17.06 -24.39 -14.49
C GLY A 332 -16.68 -24.34 -13.00
N ASN A 333 -16.40 -23.15 -12.43
CA ASN A 333 -16.11 -23.07 -11.00
C ASN A 333 -17.26 -23.62 -10.15
N VAL A 334 -16.90 -24.35 -9.10
CA VAL A 334 -17.79 -24.76 -8.02
C VAL A 334 -17.32 -24.04 -6.76
N ILE A 335 -18.11 -23.07 -6.29
CA ILE A 335 -17.72 -22.13 -5.24
C ILE A 335 -18.51 -22.45 -3.98
N PRO A 336 -17.86 -22.85 -2.87
CA PRO A 336 -18.56 -23.05 -1.61
C PRO A 336 -19.02 -21.72 -1.02
N THR A 337 -20.28 -21.64 -0.60
CA THR A 337 -20.85 -20.46 0.05
C THR A 337 -21.57 -20.80 1.35
N THR A 338 -21.44 -19.92 2.33
CA THR A 338 -22.19 -19.98 3.60
C THR A 338 -23.37 -19.00 3.63
N THR A 339 -23.53 -18.17 2.58
CA THR A 339 -24.59 -17.18 2.44
C THR A 339 -25.05 -17.08 0.98
N HIS A 340 -26.29 -16.64 0.79
CA HIS A 340 -26.83 -16.28 -0.53
C HIS A 340 -26.74 -14.77 -0.81
N LYS A 341 -26.26 -13.95 0.15
CA LYS A 341 -26.17 -12.48 -0.01
C LYS A 341 -24.94 -12.08 -0.85
N MET A 342 -24.97 -12.47 -2.11
CA MET A 342 -23.89 -12.30 -3.07
C MET A 342 -24.27 -11.31 -4.17
N ASN A 343 -23.26 -10.73 -4.80
CA ASN A 343 -23.35 -9.96 -6.04
C ASN A 343 -22.25 -10.42 -7.00
N ILE A 344 -22.41 -10.17 -8.28
CA ILE A 344 -21.41 -10.50 -9.30
C ILE A 344 -21.05 -9.23 -10.04
N GLN A 345 -19.77 -8.85 -10.02
CA GLN A 345 -19.25 -7.71 -10.75
C GLN A 345 -18.70 -8.14 -12.11
N ALA A 346 -19.01 -7.43 -13.18
CA ALA A 346 -18.27 -7.55 -14.45
C ALA A 346 -16.95 -6.78 -14.32
N ASN A 347 -15.84 -7.49 -14.50
CA ASN A 347 -14.53 -6.87 -14.56
C ASN A 347 -14.35 -6.33 -15.98
N MET A 348 -14.15 -5.01 -16.11
CA MET A 348 -14.04 -4.33 -17.40
C MET A 348 -12.59 -3.98 -17.70
N VAL A 349 -12.23 -3.92 -18.98
CA VAL A 349 -11.00 -3.25 -19.42
C VAL A 349 -10.99 -1.81 -18.93
N THR A 350 -9.81 -1.33 -18.54
CA THR A 350 -9.62 0.01 -17.99
C THR A 350 -10.19 1.08 -18.92
N GLY A 351 -10.96 2.02 -18.36
CA GLY A 351 -11.53 3.13 -19.12
C GLY A 351 -12.83 2.82 -19.86
N PHE A 352 -13.39 1.60 -19.76
CA PHE A 352 -14.72 1.31 -20.31
C PHE A 352 -15.76 2.33 -19.82
N LYS A 353 -16.48 2.94 -20.76
CA LYS A 353 -17.60 3.87 -20.51
C LYS A 353 -18.86 3.30 -21.16
N GLY A 354 -19.96 3.33 -20.42
CA GLY A 354 -21.25 2.83 -20.87
C GLY A 354 -21.92 2.03 -19.77
N SER A 355 -22.82 1.13 -20.17
CA SER A 355 -23.52 0.22 -19.26
C SER A 355 -23.13 -1.24 -19.51
N VAL A 356 -23.45 -2.11 -18.56
CA VAL A 356 -23.38 -3.57 -18.70
C VAL A 356 -24.74 -4.15 -18.34
N SER A 357 -25.36 -4.87 -19.27
CA SER A 357 -26.59 -5.62 -19.04
C SER A 357 -26.25 -7.06 -18.66
N PHE A 358 -26.63 -7.45 -17.44
CA PHE A 358 -26.49 -8.81 -16.93
C PHE A 358 -27.78 -9.60 -17.13
N SER A 359 -27.64 -10.87 -17.51
CA SER A 359 -28.69 -11.87 -17.53
C SER A 359 -28.15 -13.15 -16.89
N LEU A 360 -28.62 -13.43 -15.67
CA LEU A 360 -28.32 -14.63 -14.91
C LEU A 360 -29.51 -15.58 -15.01
N THR A 361 -29.24 -16.86 -15.29
CA THR A 361 -30.23 -17.95 -15.30
C THR A 361 -29.67 -19.16 -14.56
N GLY A 362 -30.54 -20.08 -14.12
CA GLY A 362 -30.16 -21.27 -13.35
C GLY A 362 -30.97 -21.39 -12.07
N ALA A 363 -30.30 -21.60 -10.93
CA ALA A 363 -30.95 -21.71 -9.61
C ALA A 363 -31.68 -20.43 -9.16
N SER A 364 -31.38 -19.30 -9.78
CA SER A 364 -32.15 -18.05 -9.72
C SER A 364 -32.00 -17.31 -11.05
N THR A 365 -32.99 -16.50 -11.40
CA THR A 365 -32.98 -15.69 -12.61
C THR A 365 -32.95 -14.22 -12.24
N GLN A 366 -32.00 -13.46 -12.82
CA GLN A 366 -31.85 -12.03 -12.59
C GLN A 366 -31.49 -11.33 -13.89
N ASN A 367 -32.10 -10.18 -14.15
CA ASN A 367 -31.73 -9.30 -15.24
C ASN A 367 -31.58 -7.88 -14.71
N PHE A 368 -30.44 -7.26 -14.97
CA PHE A 368 -30.15 -5.91 -14.48
C PHE A 368 -29.18 -5.22 -15.43
N THR A 369 -29.42 -3.94 -15.72
CA THR A 369 -28.47 -3.11 -16.46
C THR A 369 -27.87 -2.11 -15.51
N ASP A 370 -26.57 -2.27 -15.26
CA ASP A 370 -25.81 -1.32 -14.47
C ASP A 370 -25.20 -0.25 -15.38
N GLN A 371 -25.42 1.00 -15.03
CA GLN A 371 -24.98 2.16 -15.82
C GLN A 371 -23.79 2.88 -15.17
N THR A 372 -23.42 2.50 -13.95
CA THR A 372 -22.37 3.15 -13.19
C THR A 372 -21.37 2.11 -12.73
N ALA A 373 -20.07 2.40 -12.87
CA ALA A 373 -19.05 1.50 -12.35
C ALA A 373 -18.98 1.62 -10.82
N PRO A 374 -18.74 0.53 -10.06
CA PRO A 374 -18.51 -0.84 -10.55
C PRO A 374 -19.78 -1.51 -11.09
N PHE A 375 -19.72 -2.10 -12.29
CA PHE A 375 -20.90 -2.73 -12.90
C PHE A 375 -21.19 -4.07 -12.23
N THR A 376 -22.31 -4.19 -11.53
CA THR A 376 -22.65 -5.40 -10.80
C THR A 376 -24.07 -5.90 -11.08
N LEU A 377 -24.31 -7.19 -10.87
CA LEU A 377 -25.58 -7.86 -11.15
C LEU A 377 -26.76 -7.27 -10.35
N PHE A 378 -26.52 -6.74 -9.15
CA PHE A 378 -27.55 -6.11 -8.32
C PHE A 378 -27.34 -4.61 -8.09
N GLY A 379 -26.28 -4.01 -8.64
CA GLY A 379 -25.88 -2.63 -8.38
C GLY A 379 -25.17 -2.41 -7.03
N ASP A 380 -24.72 -1.18 -6.82
CA ASP A 380 -24.12 -0.67 -5.59
C ASP A 380 -24.55 0.79 -5.34
N ASP A 381 -24.22 1.33 -4.16
CA ASP A 381 -24.60 2.69 -3.75
C ASP A 381 -23.60 3.79 -4.16
N GLY A 382 -22.53 3.45 -4.88
CA GLY A 382 -21.44 4.34 -5.24
C GLY A 382 -20.52 4.74 -4.07
N ARG A 383 -20.74 4.20 -2.88
CA ARG A 383 -19.97 4.46 -1.65
C ARG A 383 -19.33 3.19 -1.08
N GLY A 384 -19.36 2.11 -1.84
CA GLY A 384 -18.77 0.82 -1.48
C GLY A 384 -19.72 -0.17 -0.83
N ASN A 385 -21.04 0.11 -0.79
CA ASN A 385 -22.03 -0.89 -0.38
C ASN A 385 -22.65 -1.59 -1.59
N TYR A 386 -22.42 -2.90 -1.68
CA TYR A 386 -22.98 -3.72 -2.74
C TYR A 386 -24.38 -4.20 -2.37
N TYR A 387 -25.31 -4.12 -3.33
CA TYR A 387 -26.63 -4.71 -3.16
C TYR A 387 -26.59 -6.21 -3.47
N PHE A 388 -27.58 -6.95 -2.98
CA PHE A 388 -27.72 -8.38 -3.26
C PHE A 388 -29.14 -8.80 -3.63
N GLY A 389 -30.09 -7.86 -3.70
CA GLY A 389 -31.49 -8.17 -3.98
C GLY A 389 -32.04 -9.29 -3.07
N THR A 390 -32.64 -10.32 -3.67
CA THR A 390 -33.06 -11.55 -2.98
C THR A 390 -31.91 -12.56 -2.77
N GLY A 391 -30.75 -12.31 -3.40
CA GLY A 391 -29.52 -13.11 -3.31
C GLY A 391 -29.42 -14.22 -4.35
N LEU A 392 -28.28 -14.91 -4.31
CA LEU A 392 -27.92 -16.06 -5.15
C LEU A 392 -27.89 -17.33 -4.29
N PRO A 393 -28.96 -18.14 -4.28
CA PRO A 393 -28.95 -19.42 -3.58
C PRO A 393 -27.91 -20.40 -4.14
N LYS A 394 -27.69 -21.51 -3.44
CA LYS A 394 -26.82 -22.58 -3.94
C LYS A 394 -27.45 -23.22 -5.18
N GLY A 395 -26.64 -23.48 -6.20
CA GLY A 395 -27.03 -24.15 -7.44
C GLY A 395 -26.21 -23.70 -8.64
N ASP A 396 -26.58 -24.19 -9.81
CA ASP A 396 -25.88 -23.91 -11.06
C ASP A 396 -26.40 -22.63 -11.71
N TYR A 397 -25.49 -21.89 -12.34
CA TYR A 397 -25.74 -20.59 -12.95
C TYR A 397 -25.11 -20.47 -14.32
N THR A 398 -25.80 -19.78 -15.22
CA THR A 398 -25.25 -19.22 -16.45
C THR A 398 -25.45 -17.71 -16.40
N LEU A 399 -24.35 -16.96 -16.41
CA LEU A 399 -24.34 -15.50 -16.49
C LEU A 399 -23.93 -15.08 -17.89
N VAL A 400 -24.73 -14.23 -18.51
CA VAL A 400 -24.39 -13.47 -19.72
C VAL A 400 -24.28 -12.01 -19.31
N ALA A 401 -23.14 -11.37 -19.56
CA ALA A 401 -23.01 -9.94 -19.43
C ALA A 401 -22.73 -9.32 -20.80
N MET A 402 -23.55 -8.34 -21.16
CA MET A 402 -23.48 -7.65 -22.42
C MET A 402 -23.10 -6.18 -22.16
N PRO A 403 -21.86 -5.79 -22.46
CA PRO A 403 -21.48 -4.40 -22.39
C PRO A 403 -22.19 -3.63 -23.51
N SER A 404 -22.48 -2.35 -23.27
CA SER A 404 -23.07 -1.44 -24.26
C SER A 404 -22.23 -1.28 -25.53
N THR A 405 -20.94 -1.59 -25.46
CA THR A 405 -20.02 -1.67 -26.61
C THR A 405 -19.15 -2.93 -26.51
N GLY A 406 -18.92 -3.61 -27.63
CA GLY A 406 -18.13 -4.85 -27.70
C GLY A 406 -18.92 -6.14 -27.48
N ALA A 407 -18.24 -7.29 -27.60
CA ALA A 407 -18.88 -8.60 -27.48
C ALA A 407 -19.34 -8.90 -26.03
N SER A 408 -20.45 -9.62 -25.90
CA SER A 408 -20.89 -10.17 -24.60
C SER A 408 -19.94 -11.26 -24.12
N LYS A 409 -19.95 -11.52 -22.82
CA LYS A 409 -19.24 -12.63 -22.20
C LYS A 409 -20.22 -13.52 -21.46
N THR A 410 -20.08 -14.82 -21.65
CA THR A 410 -20.89 -15.83 -20.98
C THR A 410 -20.02 -16.68 -20.09
N ILE A 411 -20.50 -16.96 -18.89
CA ILE A 411 -19.84 -17.86 -17.94
C ILE A 411 -20.84 -18.77 -17.26
N LYS A 412 -20.42 -20.00 -16.99
CA LYS A 412 -21.18 -20.98 -16.21
C LYS A 412 -20.42 -21.30 -14.93
N PHE A 413 -21.09 -21.36 -13.80
CA PHE A 413 -20.50 -21.66 -12.50
C PHE A 413 -21.57 -22.23 -11.55
N THR A 414 -21.14 -22.78 -10.42
CA THR A 414 -22.00 -23.37 -9.39
C THR A 414 -21.68 -22.76 -8.03
N LEU A 415 -22.71 -22.39 -7.27
CA LEU A 415 -22.58 -22.08 -5.83
C LEU A 415 -23.01 -23.30 -5.00
N ARG A 416 -22.24 -23.71 -4.00
CA ARG A 416 -22.51 -24.93 -3.20
C ARG A 416 -22.50 -24.77 -1.70
#